data_AF-A0AAD5ACH1-F1
#
_entry.id   AF-A0AAD5ACH1-F1
#
_cell.length_a   1.000
_cell.length_b   1.000
_cell.length_c   1.000
_cell.angle_alpha   90.00
_cell.angle_beta   90.00
_cell.angle_gamma   90.00
#
_symmetry.space_group_name_H-M   'P 1'
#
loop_
_entity.id
_entity.type
_entity.pdbx_description
1 polymer ?
#
loop_
_entity_poly.entity_id
_entity_poly.type
_entity_poly.pdbx_seq_one_letter_code
_entity_poly.pdbx_strand_id
1 'polypeptide(L)'
;FVKSILSQGHLTPLPLYVSPVYWAYDYALRLYPVPDVVIFADKYDPFSISNSDCLCINPGSFPRSGFSFKVYYPSNRTAEDSKLHGL
;
A
#
# COMPACT_ATOMS: atom_id res chain seq x y z
N PHE A 1 -0.85 -8.03 7.80
CA PHE A 1 -0.18 -7.40 6.65
C PHE A 1 0.44 -6.05 7.01
N VAL A 2 -0.36 -4.98 7.17
CA VAL A 2 0.15 -3.61 7.44
C VAL A 2 1.11 -3.54 8.63
N LYS A 3 0.74 -4.12 9.78
CA LYS A 3 1.62 -4.18 10.98
C LYS A 3 2.97 -4.83 10.68
N SER A 4 2.97 -5.93 9.94
CA SER A 4 4.19 -6.66 9.58
C SER A 4 5.11 -5.82 8.72
N ILE A 5 4.60 -5.21 7.65
CA ILE A 5 5.37 -4.38 6.73
C ILE A 5 5.98 -3.16 7.45
N LEU A 6 5.16 -2.41 8.20
CA LEU A 6 5.65 -1.23 8.91
C LEU A 6 6.66 -1.57 10.01
N SER A 7 6.45 -2.66 10.75
CA SER A 7 7.39 -3.08 11.80
C SER A 7 8.71 -3.60 11.24
N GLN A 8 8.69 -4.23 10.07
CA GLN A 8 9.91 -4.68 9.39
C GLN A 8 10.63 -3.53 8.67
N GLY A 9 9.96 -2.40 8.43
CA GLY A 9 10.56 -1.24 7.76
C GLY A 9 10.98 -1.53 6.32
N HIS A 10 10.39 -2.52 5.66
CA HIS A 10 10.73 -2.95 4.31
C HIS A 10 9.49 -3.40 3.55
N LEU A 11 9.37 -3.05 2.26
CA LEU A 11 8.24 -3.44 1.40
C LEU A 11 8.19 -4.94 1.12
N THR A 12 9.35 -5.59 1.06
CA THR A 12 9.50 -7.02 0.76
C THR A 12 10.31 -7.74 1.84
N PRO A 13 9.80 -7.91 3.09
CA PRO A 13 10.50 -8.57 4.17
C PRO A 13 10.42 -10.10 4.01
N LEU A 14 10.87 -10.59 2.85
CA LEU A 14 10.78 -11.97 2.41
C LEU A 14 12.16 -12.42 1.90
N PRO A 15 12.46 -13.73 1.94
CA PRO A 15 13.68 -14.23 1.33
C PRO A 15 13.77 -13.92 -0.17
N LEU A 16 14.99 -13.73 -0.67
CA LEU A 16 15.26 -13.37 -2.07
C LEU A 16 14.70 -14.36 -3.10
N TYR A 17 14.52 -15.63 -2.72
CA TYR A 17 13.93 -16.64 -3.61
C TYR A 17 12.40 -16.49 -3.76
N VAL A 18 11.73 -15.75 -2.86
CA VAL A 18 10.31 -15.42 -2.94
C VAL A 18 10.10 -14.04 -3.58
N SER A 19 10.93 -13.07 -3.20
CA SER A 19 10.90 -11.71 -3.73
C SER A 19 12.32 -11.30 -4.14
N PRO A 20 12.70 -11.52 -5.42
CA PRO A 20 14.01 -11.14 -5.90
C PRO A 20 14.19 -9.62 -5.86
N VAL A 21 15.27 -9.18 -5.21
CA VAL A 21 15.66 -7.77 -5.12
C VAL A 21 17.08 -7.62 -5.64
N TYR A 22 17.33 -6.57 -6.42
CA TYR A 22 18.68 -6.24 -6.83
C TYR A 22 19.47 -5.73 -5.64
N TRP A 23 20.57 -6.42 -5.29
CA TRP A 23 21.28 -6.19 -4.03
C TRP A 23 21.75 -4.75 -3.83
N ALA A 24 22.20 -4.08 -4.90
CA ALA A 24 22.65 -2.70 -4.78
C ALA A 24 21.51 -1.70 -4.54
N TYR A 25 20.25 -2.07 -4.81
CA TYR A 25 19.07 -1.20 -4.69
C TYR A 25 18.09 -1.65 -3.59
N ASP A 26 18.51 -2.54 -2.68
CA ASP A 26 17.69 -2.99 -1.54
C ASP A 26 17.19 -1.80 -0.70
N TYR A 27 18.02 -0.78 -0.53
CA TYR A 27 17.67 0.43 0.21
C TYR A 27 16.44 1.18 -0.35
N ALA A 28 16.13 1.02 -1.64
CA ALA A 28 15.00 1.69 -2.28
C ALA A 28 13.64 1.12 -1.85
N LEU A 29 13.64 -0.09 -1.26
CA LEU A 29 12.43 -0.76 -0.77
C LEU A 29 12.21 -0.56 0.74
N ARG A 30 13.03 0.28 1.39
CA ARG A 30 12.89 0.60 2.81
C ARG A 30 11.70 1.55 3.06
N LEU A 31 11.00 1.28 4.15
CA LEU A 31 9.89 2.07 4.67
C LEU A 31 10.27 2.81 5.96
N TYR A 32 11.57 2.98 6.20
CA TYR A 32 12.09 3.71 7.34
C TYR A 32 12.90 4.93 6.87
N PRO A 33 12.55 6.17 7.30
CA PRO A 33 11.49 6.52 8.25
C PRO A 33 10.08 6.22 7.73
N VAL A 34 9.13 6.01 8.65
CA VAL A 34 7.74 5.69 8.32
C VAL A 34 7.11 6.87 7.55
N PRO A 35 6.56 6.65 6.35
CA PRO A 35 5.95 7.71 5.56
C PRO A 35 4.53 8.04 6.05
N ASP A 36 3.99 9.19 5.64
CA ASP A 36 2.61 9.58 5.98
C ASP A 36 1.56 8.67 5.32
N VAL A 37 1.86 8.09 4.16
CA VAL A 37 0.96 7.21 3.39
C VAL A 37 1.75 6.13 2.63
N VAL A 38 1.22 4.90 2.60
CA VAL A 38 1.72 3.78 1.78
C VAL A 38 0.59 3.19 0.97
N ILE A 39 0.78 3.06 -0.34
CA ILE A 39 -0.19 2.48 -1.27
C ILE A 39 0.33 1.12 -1.74
N PHE A 40 -0.35 0.03 -1.37
CA PHE A 40 0.07 -1.35 -1.66
C PHE A 40 -0.42 -1.90 -2.99
N ALA A 41 -1.45 -1.28 -3.60
CA ALA A 41 -1.97 -1.59 -4.95
C ALA A 41 -1.95 -3.09 -5.33
N ASP A 42 -2.54 -3.95 -4.50
CA ASP A 42 -2.52 -5.40 -4.67
C ASP A 42 -3.89 -5.92 -5.16
N LYS A 43 -3.93 -7.16 -5.63
CA LYS A 43 -5.13 -7.88 -6.08
C LYS A 43 -6.13 -8.23 -4.98
N TYR A 44 -5.72 -8.18 -3.73
CA TYR A 44 -6.58 -8.48 -2.58
C TYR A 44 -7.65 -7.41 -2.39
N ASP A 45 -8.60 -7.70 -1.50
CA ASP A 45 -9.71 -6.80 -1.21
C ASP A 45 -9.20 -5.41 -0.78
N PRO A 46 -9.91 -4.34 -1.20
CA PRO A 46 -9.53 -2.99 -0.88
C PRO A 46 -9.59 -2.74 0.63
N PHE A 47 -8.60 -2.02 1.16
CA PHE A 47 -8.55 -1.64 2.57
C PHE A 47 -7.98 -0.24 2.75
N SER A 48 -8.33 0.38 3.87
CA SER A 48 -7.73 1.62 4.38
C SER A 48 -7.52 1.45 5.87
N ILE A 49 -6.26 1.43 6.31
CA ILE A 49 -5.90 1.17 7.71
C ILE A 49 -4.83 2.18 8.10
N SER A 50 -5.06 2.93 9.18
CA SER A 50 -4.02 3.75 9.81
C SER A 50 -3.23 2.93 10.82
N ASN A 51 -1.90 3.03 10.78
CA ASN A 51 -1.02 2.41 11.77
C ASN A 51 0.25 3.24 11.94
N SER A 52 0.64 3.53 13.19
CA SER A 52 1.86 4.28 13.51
C SER A 52 1.97 5.59 12.71
N ASP A 53 0.88 6.36 12.65
CA ASP A 53 0.74 7.62 11.90
C ASP A 53 0.93 7.52 10.38
N CYS A 54 1.00 6.30 9.84
CA CYS A 54 1.00 6.01 8.41
C CYS A 54 -0.38 5.53 7.95
N LEU A 55 -0.90 6.16 6.90
CA LEU A 55 -2.10 5.71 6.22
C LEU A 55 -1.77 4.62 5.19
N CYS A 56 -2.18 3.39 5.45
CA CYS A 56 -1.95 2.26 4.55
C CYS A 56 -3.19 1.97 3.72
N ILE A 57 -3.04 2.04 2.40
CA ILE A 57 -4.13 1.96 1.45
C ILE A 57 -3.88 0.81 0.48
N ASN A 58 -4.91 -0.01 0.26
CA ASN A 58 -5.00 -0.89 -0.91
C ASN A 58 -6.25 -0.53 -1.72
N PRO A 59 -6.13 -0.02 -2.95
CA PRO A 59 -7.28 0.20 -3.84
C PRO A 59 -7.90 -1.11 -4.36
N GLY A 60 -7.18 -2.23 -4.25
CA GLY A 60 -7.62 -3.49 -4.83
C GLY A 60 -7.45 -3.54 -6.35
N SER A 61 -7.88 -4.65 -6.95
CA SER A 61 -7.84 -4.83 -8.39
C SER A 61 -8.96 -4.01 -9.06
N PHE A 62 -8.61 -3.00 -9.85
CA PHE A 62 -9.58 -2.14 -10.55
C PHE A 62 -10.68 -2.91 -11.34
N PRO A 63 -10.37 -3.87 -12.24
CA PRO A 63 -11.42 -4.58 -12.99
C PRO A 63 -12.24 -5.55 -12.14
N ARG A 64 -11.68 -6.10 -11.05
CA ARG A 64 -12.36 -7.11 -10.22
C ARG A 64 -13.20 -6.51 -9.09
N SER A 65 -12.91 -5.27 -8.70
CA SER A 65 -13.65 -4.54 -7.67
C SER A 65 -14.82 -3.73 -8.23
N GLY A 66 -15.20 -3.96 -9.50
CA GLY A 66 -16.20 -3.17 -10.21
C GLY A 66 -15.74 -1.73 -10.41
N PHE A 67 -14.51 -1.55 -10.90
CA PHE A 67 -13.90 -0.25 -11.17
C PHE A 67 -13.83 0.66 -9.93
N SER A 68 -13.47 0.05 -8.78
CA SER A 68 -13.23 0.79 -7.54
C SER A 68 -11.82 1.35 -7.50
N PHE A 69 -11.68 2.57 -7.01
CA PHE A 69 -10.42 3.28 -6.83
C PHE A 69 -10.47 4.12 -5.56
N LYS A 70 -9.31 4.59 -5.10
CA LYS A 70 -9.20 5.42 -3.90
C LYS A 70 -8.59 6.76 -4.22
N VAL A 71 -9.12 7.81 -3.60
CA VAL A 71 -8.64 9.19 -3.73
C VAL A 71 -7.99 9.59 -2.41
N TYR A 72 -6.73 10.03 -2.45
CA TYR A 72 -6.03 10.55 -1.28
C TYR A 72 -5.94 12.07 -1.38
N TYR A 73 -6.34 12.77 -0.31
CA TYR A 73 -6.26 14.22 -0.18
C TYR A 73 -5.07 14.57 0.72
N PRO A 74 -3.97 15.11 0.17
CA PRO A 74 -2.77 15.40 0.96
C PRO A 74 -2.97 16.51 2.00
N SER A 75 -3.91 17.43 1.76
CA SER A 75 -4.15 18.61 2.61
C SER A 75 -4.65 18.26 4.01
N ASN A 76 -5.46 17.21 4.14
CA ASN A 76 -6.06 16.75 5.39
C ASN A 76 -5.70 15.29 5.71
N ARG A 77 -4.87 14.66 4.88
CA ARG A 77 -4.43 13.26 4.99
C ARG A 77 -5.59 12.26 4.99
N THR A 78 -6.69 12.55 4.29
CA THR A 78 -7.85 11.65 4.20
C THR A 78 -7.82 10.81 2.92
N ALA A 79 -8.41 9.62 2.98
CA ALA A 79 -8.64 8.78 1.81
C ALA A 79 -10.14 8.50 1.65
N GLU A 80 -10.63 8.60 0.42
CA GLU A 80 -12.01 8.34 0.05
C GLU A 80 -12.09 7.15 -0.91
N ASP A 81 -13.16 6.37 -0.76
CA ASP A 81 -13.50 5.28 -1.66
C ASP A 81 -14.39 5.79 -2.79
N SER A 82 -14.04 5.42 -4.02
CA SER A 82 -14.79 5.78 -5.21
C SER A 82 -15.00 4.56 -6.10
N LYS A 83 -16.13 4.54 -6.80
CA LYS A 83 -16.50 3.44 -7.69
C LYS A 83 -17.20 3.98 -8.92
N LEU A 84 -16.78 3.55 -10.10
CA LEU A 84 -17.51 3.84 -11.32
C LEU A 84 -18.74 2.93 -11.38
N HIS A 85 -19.91 3.47 -11.05
CA HIS A 85 -21.18 2.76 -11.16
C HIS A 85 -21.70 2.92 -12.60
N GLY A 86 -22.00 1.81 -13.29
CA GLY A 86 -22.67 1.85 -14.61
C GLY A 86 -21.81 1.54 -15.85
N LEU A 87 -20.62 0.93 -15.67
CA LEU A 87 -19.91 0.19 -16.72
C LEU A 87 -19.88 -1.30 -16.36
#